data_AF-A0A225CY64-F1
#
_entry.id   AF-A0A225CY64-F1
#
_cell.length_a   1.000
_cell.length_b   1.000
_cell.length_c   1.000
_cell.angle_alpha   90.00
_cell.angle_beta   90.00
_cell.angle_gamma   90.00
#
_symmetry.space_group_name_H-M   'P 1'
#
loop_
_entity.id
_entity.type
_entity.pdbx_description
1 polymer ?
#
loop_
_entity_poly.entity_id
_entity_poly.type
_entity_poly.pdbx_seq_one_letter_code
_entity_poly.pdbx_strand_id
1 'polypeptide(L)'
;MAELESEEIGGDDLFPGVPSSGSPASYILPEPDPADNFDADTNWSEQVTGNEAPGGGSSFSRDEGNAGLYGYVPYNMVRTAVRDMVGYCWADQGPPWQLHRVNPWQHPDFPWMRCQSVHVQPVNPCGGPSQADPTTNVIWTNSAATTAPQWSSAATAAVRPKRQINYTRAACTLSFKPFPYVFLEDADMQAYGLKEYYRNCDRFSSIDPALTTLMASATPFMTFLEGLDNSTPGKPLTSFTPPQMFQGDLYELLCQTDLVLAWYGVPLDFVCDPYLPSKILACVGTVNINDQWLNVFPKGTLLLNAPHIRKSIQNVWTTPNTIGFTVDVFFPFKFFNPTAGVMLDYQDGRTSSLTQPVFNGHNLFPLGTTGRYYSAARKNKNTQQGDPTKPLISFSDFDTMFAHVKS
;
A
#
# COMPACT_ATOMS: atom_id res chain seq x y z
N MET A 1 -27.31 -92.50 32.65
CA MET A 1 -26.04 -92.90 32.02
C MET A 1 -25.32 -91.60 31.69
N ALA A 2 -24.47 -91.15 32.59
CA ALA A 2 -23.01 -91.39 32.59
C ALA A 2 -22.36 -90.24 31.79
N GLU A 3 -21.35 -89.50 32.19
CA GLU A 3 -20.38 -89.37 33.31
C GLU A 3 -19.86 -87.90 33.13
N LEU A 4 -19.78 -87.01 34.12
CA LEU A 4 -18.75 -86.86 35.16
C LEU A 4 -17.31 -87.15 34.73
N GLU A 5 -16.60 -86.10 34.29
CA GLU A 5 -15.20 -85.78 34.65
C GLU A 5 -15.14 -84.23 34.64
N SER A 6 -15.01 -83.45 35.73
CA SER A 6 -14.11 -83.43 36.89
C SER A 6 -12.63 -83.26 36.52
N GLU A 7 -12.19 -82.00 36.42
CA GLU A 7 -10.89 -81.60 36.95
C GLU A 7 -10.99 -80.23 37.64
N GLU A 8 -10.73 -80.27 38.94
CA GLU A 8 -10.62 -79.18 39.91
C GLU A 8 -9.29 -78.42 39.72
N ILE A 9 -9.33 -77.08 39.69
CA ILE A 9 -9.00 -76.13 40.78
C ILE A 9 -7.50 -75.87 41.01
N GLY A 10 -7.16 -74.59 40.84
CA GLY A 10 -6.14 -73.87 41.59
C GLY A 10 -5.86 -72.54 40.88
N GLY A 11 -6.20 -71.36 41.38
CA GLY A 11 -6.77 -70.93 42.65
C GLY A 11 -6.90 -69.40 42.61
N ASP A 12 -7.65 -68.89 43.58
CA ASP A 12 -7.64 -67.55 44.14
C ASP A 12 -8.54 -66.46 43.53
N ASP A 13 -9.65 -66.29 44.27
CA ASP A 13 -10.20 -65.05 44.81
C ASP A 13 -11.06 -64.14 43.90
N LEU A 14 -12.38 -64.26 43.98
CA LEU A 14 -13.29 -63.70 45.00
C LEU A 14 -13.52 -62.18 44.85
N PHE A 15 -14.47 -61.78 43.97
CA PHE A 15 -15.74 -61.12 44.28
C PHE A 15 -16.30 -60.35 43.05
N PRO A 16 -17.63 -60.41 42.77
CA PRO A 16 -18.23 -59.88 41.57
C PRO A 16 -18.93 -58.52 41.78
N GLY A 17 -18.84 -57.64 40.78
CA GLY A 17 -19.88 -56.66 40.47
C GLY A 17 -19.54 -55.17 40.68
N VAL A 18 -19.26 -54.46 39.59
CA VAL A 18 -19.93 -53.18 39.20
C VAL A 18 -19.92 -53.09 37.66
N PRO A 19 -21.08 -52.95 36.97
CA PRO A 19 -21.09 -52.52 35.58
C PRO A 19 -21.05 -50.99 35.54
N SER A 20 -19.90 -50.39 35.20
CA SER A 20 -19.82 -48.94 34.99
C SER A 20 -19.91 -48.61 33.50
N SER A 21 -20.97 -47.88 33.18
CA SER A 21 -21.31 -47.19 31.94
C SER A 21 -20.14 -46.55 31.14
N GLY A 22 -20.06 -46.88 29.85
CA GLY A 22 -19.87 -45.96 28.71
C GLY A 22 -18.62 -45.06 28.62
N SER A 23 -17.64 -45.44 27.80
CA SER A 23 -17.18 -44.69 26.62
C SER A 23 -15.98 -45.36 25.93
N PRO A 24 -15.79 -45.14 24.60
CA PRO A 24 -14.85 -45.90 23.76
C PRO A 24 -13.43 -45.33 23.78
N ALA A 25 -12.48 -46.19 23.40
CA ALA A 25 -11.15 -45.93 22.83
C ALA A 25 -10.38 -44.68 23.33
N SER A 26 -9.37 -44.90 24.17
CA SER A 26 -8.42 -43.88 24.56
C SER A 26 -7.39 -43.59 23.45
N TYR A 27 -7.62 -42.44 22.79
CA TYR A 27 -6.66 -41.46 22.25
C TYR A 27 -5.67 -41.92 21.17
N ILE A 28 -6.07 -41.67 19.93
CA ILE A 28 -5.19 -41.24 18.84
C ILE A 28 -4.48 -39.96 19.31
N LEU A 29 -3.16 -40.00 19.49
CA LEU A 29 -2.36 -38.79 19.40
C LEU A 29 -2.39 -38.37 17.93
N PRO A 30 -2.87 -37.16 17.57
CA PRO A 30 -2.71 -36.69 16.21
C PRO A 30 -1.20 -36.63 15.95
N GLU A 31 -0.76 -37.34 14.91
CA GLU A 31 0.48 -37.03 14.23
C GLU A 31 0.50 -35.50 14.04
N PRO A 32 1.56 -34.79 14.48
CA PRO A 32 1.60 -33.35 14.29
C PRO A 32 1.44 -33.14 12.80
N ASP A 33 0.35 -32.46 12.43
CA ASP A 33 0.15 -31.89 11.10
C ASP A 33 1.53 -31.32 10.72
N PRO A 34 2.24 -31.84 9.69
CA PRO A 34 3.59 -31.39 9.42
C PRO A 34 3.45 -29.90 9.20
N ALA A 35 3.94 -29.12 10.16
CA ALA A 35 3.64 -27.70 10.23
C ALA A 35 3.96 -27.13 8.85
N ASP A 36 2.99 -26.43 8.25
CA ASP A 36 3.15 -25.64 7.02
C ASP A 36 4.19 -24.55 7.32
N ASN A 37 5.45 -24.98 7.43
CA ASN A 37 6.64 -24.27 7.85
C ASN A 37 7.68 -24.59 6.78
N PHE A 38 7.52 -23.95 5.63
CA PHE A 38 8.48 -24.00 4.56
C PHE A 38 9.81 -23.35 4.99
N ASP A 39 10.90 -24.06 4.75
CA ASP A 39 12.28 -23.58 4.84
C ASP A 39 12.94 -23.73 3.46
N ALA A 40 13.45 -22.62 2.93
CA ALA A 40 14.06 -22.60 1.60
C ALA A 40 15.21 -23.59 1.48
N ASP A 41 16.08 -23.68 2.51
CA ASP A 41 17.31 -24.48 2.44
C ASP A 41 17.04 -25.98 2.36
N THR A 42 15.95 -26.43 2.98
CA THR A 42 15.62 -27.86 3.09
C THR A 42 14.44 -28.29 2.23
N ASN A 43 13.60 -27.35 1.76
CA ASN A 43 12.35 -27.67 1.06
C ASN A 43 12.28 -27.12 -0.38
N TRP A 44 13.19 -26.22 -0.78
CA TRP A 44 13.31 -25.78 -2.17
C TRP A 44 14.28 -26.68 -2.94
N SER A 45 13.78 -27.33 -3.99
CA SER A 45 14.63 -28.08 -4.93
C SER A 45 14.62 -27.39 -6.29
N GLU A 46 15.55 -26.46 -6.49
CA GLU A 46 15.72 -25.78 -7.78
C GLU A 46 16.10 -26.79 -8.88
N GLN A 47 15.40 -26.72 -10.00
CA GLN A 47 15.68 -27.55 -11.15
C GLN A 47 16.41 -26.75 -12.22
N VAL A 48 17.70 -27.05 -12.37
CA VAL A 48 18.56 -26.50 -13.43
C VAL A 48 18.55 -27.46 -14.62
N THR A 49 17.45 -27.53 -15.38
CA THR A 49 17.42 -28.32 -16.62
C THR A 49 17.53 -27.45 -17.86
N GLY A 50 18.63 -27.61 -18.60
CA GLY A 50 18.97 -26.79 -19.78
C GLY A 50 18.08 -26.97 -21.02
N ASN A 51 17.12 -27.91 -21.03
CA ASN A 51 16.29 -28.18 -22.21
C ASN A 51 14.79 -27.91 -22.01
N GLU A 52 14.27 -27.84 -20.78
CA GLU A 52 12.83 -27.74 -20.53
C GLU A 52 12.59 -26.95 -19.23
N ALA A 53 12.64 -25.61 -19.30
CA ALA A 53 12.10 -24.76 -18.25
C ALA A 53 10.63 -24.45 -18.58
N PRO A 54 9.64 -24.88 -17.77
CA PRO A 54 8.22 -24.66 -18.04
C PRO A 54 7.76 -23.19 -18.09
N GLY A 55 8.67 -22.21 -18.00
CA GLY A 55 8.39 -20.77 -18.12
C GLY A 55 9.12 -20.07 -19.27
N GLY A 56 9.88 -20.79 -20.10
CA GLY A 56 10.76 -20.18 -21.10
C GLY A 56 12.02 -19.54 -20.50
N GLY A 57 12.85 -18.93 -21.35
CA GLY A 57 14.05 -18.21 -20.92
C GLY A 57 13.74 -16.80 -20.38
N SER A 58 14.70 -16.22 -19.67
CA SER A 58 14.62 -14.83 -19.23
C SER A 58 14.59 -13.87 -20.42
N SER A 59 13.73 -12.85 -20.34
CA SER A 59 13.53 -11.85 -21.39
C SER A 59 13.78 -10.45 -20.84
N PHE A 60 14.53 -9.65 -21.59
CA PHE A 60 14.90 -8.30 -21.21
C PHE A 60 14.74 -7.37 -22.40
N SER A 61 14.15 -6.22 -22.13
CA SER A 61 14.05 -5.09 -23.03
C SER A 61 14.51 -3.84 -22.29
N ARG A 62 14.51 -2.70 -22.97
CA ARG A 62 14.88 -1.42 -22.34
C ARG A 62 13.95 -1.07 -21.17
N ASP A 63 12.66 -1.38 -21.31
CA ASP A 63 11.61 -0.86 -20.42
C ASP A 63 10.99 -1.97 -19.55
N GLU A 64 11.26 -3.25 -19.86
CA GLU A 64 10.71 -4.41 -19.16
C GLU A 64 11.74 -5.53 -19.01
N GLY A 65 11.70 -6.25 -17.90
CA GLY A 65 12.49 -7.46 -17.67
C GLY A 65 11.67 -8.52 -16.94
N ASN A 66 11.86 -9.77 -17.34
CA ASN A 66 11.23 -10.93 -16.73
C ASN A 66 12.23 -12.09 -16.68
N ALA A 67 12.44 -12.64 -15.49
CA ALA A 67 13.27 -13.83 -15.28
C ALA A 67 12.45 -14.93 -14.61
N GLY A 68 12.76 -16.18 -14.93
CA GLY A 68 12.05 -17.34 -14.41
C GLY A 68 12.98 -18.28 -13.65
N LEU A 69 12.55 -18.76 -12.48
CA LEU A 69 13.15 -19.92 -11.81
C LEU A 69 12.12 -21.03 -11.67
N TYR A 70 12.60 -22.26 -11.67
CA TYR A 70 11.75 -23.44 -11.59
C TYR A 70 12.30 -24.43 -10.58
N GLY A 71 11.41 -25.05 -9.82
CA GLY A 71 11.79 -26.02 -8.80
C GLY A 71 10.59 -26.73 -8.18
N TYR A 72 10.88 -27.58 -7.21
CA TYR A 72 9.87 -28.34 -6.49
C TYR A 72 9.79 -27.95 -5.02
N VAL A 73 8.58 -28.03 -4.46
CA VAL A 73 8.30 -27.93 -3.02
C VAL A 73 7.43 -29.11 -2.57
N PRO A 74 7.52 -29.54 -1.30
CA PRO A 74 6.55 -30.46 -0.70
C PRO A 74 5.12 -29.90 -0.80
N TYR A 75 4.15 -30.73 -1.22
CA TYR A 75 2.79 -30.24 -1.50
C TYR A 75 2.09 -29.66 -0.26
N ASN A 76 2.35 -30.23 0.92
CA ASN A 76 1.82 -29.78 2.20
C ASN A 76 2.34 -28.39 2.62
N MET A 77 3.41 -27.89 1.99
CA MET A 77 4.05 -26.61 2.31
C MET A 77 3.84 -25.54 1.23
N VAL A 78 3.05 -25.82 0.19
CA VAL A 78 2.83 -24.90 -0.94
C VAL A 78 2.37 -23.52 -0.48
N ARG A 79 1.48 -23.47 0.52
CA ARG A 79 0.95 -22.19 1.02
C ARG A 79 2.07 -21.35 1.61
N THR A 80 2.85 -21.87 2.57
CA THR A 80 3.96 -21.10 3.14
C THR A 80 5.09 -20.85 2.17
N ALA A 81 5.36 -21.76 1.24
CA ALA A 81 6.32 -21.52 0.15
C ALA A 81 5.91 -20.32 -0.70
N VAL A 82 4.66 -20.24 -1.15
CA VAL A 82 4.18 -19.08 -1.94
C VAL A 82 4.20 -17.80 -1.10
N ARG A 83 3.86 -17.88 0.20
CA ARG A 83 3.92 -16.75 1.13
C ARG A 83 5.33 -16.16 1.20
N ASP A 84 6.32 -17.03 1.34
CA ASP A 84 7.72 -16.67 1.52
C ASP A 84 8.31 -16.13 0.21
N MET A 85 8.06 -16.83 -0.91
CA MET A 85 8.56 -16.44 -2.22
C MET A 85 8.02 -15.09 -2.70
N VAL A 86 6.71 -14.84 -2.60
CA VAL A 86 6.07 -13.58 -3.05
C VAL A 86 6.17 -12.47 -2.00
N GLY A 87 6.53 -12.82 -0.76
CA GLY A 87 6.52 -11.90 0.36
C GLY A 87 5.10 -11.62 0.88
N TYR A 88 5.05 -11.03 2.07
CA TYR A 88 3.80 -10.70 2.75
C TYR A 88 4.01 -9.59 3.78
N CYS A 89 2.93 -9.00 4.26
CA CYS A 89 2.96 -7.96 5.28
C CYS A 89 1.86 -8.19 6.32
N TRP A 90 2.07 -7.65 7.52
CA TRP A 90 1.08 -7.63 8.60
C TRP A 90 1.36 -6.45 9.54
N ALA A 91 0.35 -6.04 10.31
CA ALA A 91 0.49 -5.03 11.35
C ALA A 91 0.28 -5.66 12.73
N ASP A 92 0.95 -5.11 13.74
CA ASP A 92 0.68 -5.48 15.13
C ASP A 92 -0.73 -5.11 15.55
N GLN A 93 -1.34 -5.95 16.38
CA GLN A 93 -2.67 -5.69 16.94
C GLN A 93 -2.63 -4.88 18.26
N GLY A 94 -1.45 -4.38 18.65
CA GLY A 94 -1.24 -3.56 19.84
C GLY A 94 0.02 -2.70 19.77
N PRO A 95 0.24 -1.79 20.74
CA PRO A 95 1.48 -1.01 20.83
C PRO A 95 2.70 -1.94 20.84
N PRO A 96 3.78 -1.64 20.09
CA PRO A 96 4.09 -0.36 19.44
C PRO A 96 3.45 -0.09 18.05
N TRP A 97 2.45 -0.87 17.61
CA TRP A 97 1.73 -0.68 16.34
C TRP A 97 2.67 -0.64 15.12
N GLN A 98 3.49 -1.68 14.96
CA GLN A 98 4.47 -1.74 13.88
C GLN A 98 3.92 -2.41 12.63
N LEU A 99 4.45 -2.00 11.49
CA LEU A 99 4.26 -2.65 10.21
C LEU A 99 5.43 -3.61 9.98
N HIS A 100 5.10 -4.86 9.70
CA HIS A 100 6.06 -5.91 9.40
C HIS A 100 5.94 -6.36 7.96
N ARG A 101 7.09 -6.62 7.35
CA ARG A 101 7.19 -7.03 5.95
C ARG A 101 8.22 -8.14 5.81
N VAL A 102 7.83 -9.18 5.07
CA VAL A 102 8.76 -10.15 4.49
C VAL A 102 8.84 -9.83 3.01
N ASN A 103 10.06 -9.49 2.58
CA ASN A 103 10.32 -9.11 1.20
C ASN A 103 10.23 -10.35 0.29
N PRO A 104 9.75 -10.19 -0.96
CA PRO A 104 9.79 -11.28 -1.92
C PRO A 104 11.22 -11.74 -2.17
N TRP A 105 11.37 -12.99 -2.59
CA TRP A 105 12.68 -13.56 -2.93
C TRP A 105 13.38 -12.74 -4.00
N GLN A 106 14.68 -12.55 -3.79
CA GLN A 106 15.57 -11.91 -4.76
C GLN A 106 16.01 -12.95 -5.79
N HIS A 107 16.09 -12.55 -7.07
CA HIS A 107 16.66 -13.45 -8.07
C HIS A 107 18.17 -13.63 -7.81
N PRO A 108 18.73 -14.86 -7.84
CA PRO A 108 20.13 -15.13 -7.55
C PRO A 108 21.09 -14.43 -8.52
N ASP A 109 20.80 -14.48 -9.83
CA ASP A 109 21.65 -13.84 -10.86
C ASP A 109 21.30 -12.38 -11.16
N PHE A 110 20.08 -11.93 -10.81
CA PHE A 110 19.55 -10.60 -11.17
C PHE A 110 19.06 -9.89 -9.90
N PRO A 111 19.96 -9.42 -9.03
CA PRO A 111 19.62 -8.96 -7.69
C PRO A 111 18.67 -7.74 -7.66
N TRP A 112 18.51 -7.01 -8.76
CA TRP A 112 17.53 -5.92 -8.86
C TRP A 112 16.09 -6.42 -9.11
N MET A 113 15.88 -7.72 -9.33
CA MET A 113 14.56 -8.32 -9.54
C MET A 113 14.10 -9.10 -8.32
N ARG A 114 12.78 -9.09 -8.10
CA ARG A 114 12.12 -9.78 -6.98
C ARG A 114 10.97 -10.64 -7.50
N CYS A 115 10.69 -11.73 -6.81
CA CYS A 115 9.63 -12.65 -7.19
C CYS A 115 8.27 -11.94 -7.11
N GLN A 116 7.59 -11.85 -8.25
CA GLN A 116 6.28 -11.22 -8.35
C GLN A 116 5.15 -12.24 -8.25
N SER A 117 5.34 -13.42 -8.83
CA SER A 117 4.31 -14.46 -8.87
C SER A 117 4.91 -15.85 -8.87
N VAL A 118 4.16 -16.78 -8.27
CA VAL A 118 4.49 -18.20 -8.26
C VAL A 118 3.35 -18.96 -8.93
N HIS A 119 3.68 -19.74 -9.94
CA HIS A 119 2.76 -20.65 -10.59
C HIS A 119 2.97 -22.04 -10.00
N VAL A 120 1.93 -22.62 -9.41
CA VAL A 120 2.00 -23.91 -8.74
C VAL A 120 1.27 -24.95 -9.56
N GLN A 121 1.96 -26.03 -9.90
CA GLN A 121 1.42 -27.20 -10.55
C GLN A 121 1.65 -28.43 -9.65
N PRO A 122 0.58 -29.03 -9.09
CA PRO A 122 0.72 -30.26 -8.32
C PRO A 122 1.26 -31.40 -9.20
N VAL A 123 2.20 -32.19 -8.66
CA VAL A 123 2.83 -33.31 -9.37
C VAL A 123 2.92 -34.54 -8.46
N ASN A 124 3.10 -35.72 -9.04
CA ASN A 124 3.21 -36.98 -8.32
C ASN A 124 2.04 -37.21 -7.34
N PRO A 125 0.83 -37.47 -7.88
CA PRO A 125 -0.31 -37.83 -7.03
C PRO A 125 0.11 -39.02 -6.16
N CYS A 126 -0.12 -38.91 -4.86
CA CYS A 126 0.02 -40.05 -3.98
C CYS A 126 -0.94 -41.10 -4.52
N GLY A 127 -0.42 -42.28 -4.93
CA GLY A 127 -1.28 -43.40 -5.24
C GLY A 127 -2.26 -43.58 -4.07
N GLY A 128 -3.56 -43.70 -4.37
CA GLY A 128 -4.53 -43.99 -3.32
C GLY A 128 -4.08 -45.24 -2.54
N PRO A 129 -4.46 -45.39 -1.26
CA PRO A 129 -4.27 -46.66 -0.57
C PRO A 129 -4.74 -47.77 -1.52
N SER A 130 -3.89 -48.78 -1.69
CA SER A 130 -4.02 -49.83 -2.71
C SER A 130 -5.46 -50.22 -2.99
N GLN A 131 -5.81 -50.29 -4.27
CA GLN A 131 -7.03 -50.90 -4.80
C GLN A 131 -7.35 -52.25 -4.13
N ALA A 132 -8.08 -52.23 -3.02
CA ALA A 132 -8.64 -53.43 -2.39
C ALA A 132 -10.11 -53.28 -2.00
N ASP A 133 -10.70 -52.08 -2.10
CA ASP A 133 -12.11 -51.91 -1.76
C ASP A 133 -12.83 -50.90 -2.69
N PRO A 134 -13.71 -51.37 -3.60
CA PRO A 134 -14.46 -50.51 -4.52
C PRO A 134 -15.63 -49.77 -3.84
N THR A 135 -15.89 -49.99 -2.54
CA THR A 135 -17.00 -49.33 -1.82
C THR A 135 -16.61 -48.03 -1.10
N THR A 136 -15.33 -47.69 -1.01
CA THR A 136 -14.79 -46.49 -0.33
C THR A 136 -14.34 -45.39 -1.28
N ASN A 137 -14.77 -45.42 -2.55
CA ASN A 137 -14.43 -44.46 -3.59
C ASN A 137 -15.13 -43.08 -3.44
N VAL A 138 -14.97 -42.44 -2.28
CA VAL A 138 -15.22 -41.02 -2.10
C VAL A 138 -14.05 -40.40 -1.34
N ILE A 139 -13.19 -39.74 -2.13
CA ILE A 139 -12.63 -38.40 -1.90
C ILE A 139 -12.69 -37.95 -0.44
N TRP A 140 -11.53 -37.69 0.17
CA TRP A 140 -11.42 -36.99 1.45
C TRP A 140 -12.32 -35.76 1.47
N THR A 141 -13.54 -35.93 1.98
CA THR A 141 -14.34 -34.84 2.50
C THR A 141 -13.74 -34.56 3.86
N ASN A 142 -13.13 -33.40 4.03
CA ASN A 142 -12.91 -32.87 5.37
C ASN A 142 -14.27 -32.93 6.08
N SER A 143 -14.34 -33.80 7.08
CA SER A 143 -15.56 -34.08 7.85
C SER A 143 -16.16 -32.77 8.36
N ALA A 144 -17.50 -32.69 8.27
CA ALA A 144 -18.39 -31.61 8.69
C ALA A 144 -17.84 -30.72 9.84
N ALA A 145 -17.86 -29.39 9.72
CA ALA A 145 -19.10 -28.64 9.87
C ALA A 145 -19.27 -27.53 8.84
N THR A 146 -20.42 -27.56 8.19
CA THR A 146 -21.04 -26.43 7.50
C THR A 146 -21.26 -25.26 8.46
N THR A 147 -20.35 -24.30 8.47
CA THR A 147 -20.76 -22.90 8.50
C THR A 147 -20.62 -22.38 7.08
N ALA A 148 -21.75 -21.96 6.49
CA ALA A 148 -21.72 -21.14 5.28
C ALA A 148 -20.69 -20.01 5.49
N PRO A 149 -19.98 -19.53 4.44
CA PRO A 149 -19.13 -18.35 4.58
C PRO A 149 -20.01 -17.20 5.09
N GLN A 150 -19.96 -16.93 6.40
CA GLN A 150 -20.71 -15.85 7.00
C GLN A 150 -19.97 -14.57 6.63
N TRP A 151 -20.57 -13.80 5.72
CA TRP A 151 -20.19 -12.41 5.52
C TRP A 151 -20.64 -11.63 6.74
N SER A 152 -19.87 -11.68 7.81
CA SER A 152 -19.99 -10.72 8.90
C SER A 152 -18.83 -9.74 8.78
N SER A 153 -19.08 -8.48 9.10
CA SER A 153 -18.14 -7.36 9.04
C SER A 153 -16.90 -7.50 9.94
N ALA A 154 -16.73 -8.65 10.61
CA ALA A 154 -15.61 -9.00 11.46
C ALA A 154 -15.26 -10.52 11.46
N ALA A 155 -15.89 -11.35 10.63
CA ALA A 155 -15.64 -12.81 10.62
C ALA A 155 -14.76 -13.21 9.43
N THR A 156 -13.54 -13.62 9.78
CA THR A 156 -12.61 -14.35 8.94
C THR A 156 -13.24 -15.69 8.55
N ALA A 157 -13.91 -15.74 7.40
CA ALA A 157 -14.45 -16.98 6.89
C ALA A 157 -13.30 -17.93 6.52
N ALA A 158 -13.19 -19.04 7.26
CA ALA A 158 -12.27 -20.11 6.93
C ALA A 158 -12.68 -20.80 5.63
N VAL A 159 -12.07 -20.38 4.52
CA VAL A 159 -12.25 -21.03 3.22
C VAL A 159 -11.45 -22.32 3.21
N ARG A 160 -12.09 -23.44 3.53
CA ARG A 160 -11.49 -24.78 3.41
C ARG A 160 -12.00 -25.47 2.14
N PRO A 161 -11.13 -25.94 1.24
CA PRO A 161 -11.56 -26.74 0.11
C PRO A 161 -12.15 -28.07 0.61
N LYS A 162 -13.34 -28.43 0.09
CA LYS A 162 -14.09 -29.62 0.51
C LYS A 162 -13.50 -30.94 -0.02
N ARG A 163 -12.60 -30.88 -1.00
CA ARG A 163 -11.99 -32.03 -1.70
C ARG A 163 -10.59 -31.65 -2.15
N GLN A 164 -9.58 -32.41 -1.76
CA GLN A 164 -8.20 -32.26 -2.25
C GLN A 164 -7.67 -33.64 -2.68
N ILE A 165 -7.05 -33.70 -3.85
CA ILE A 165 -6.24 -34.84 -4.27
C ILE A 165 -4.90 -34.71 -3.55
N ASN A 166 -4.40 -35.80 -2.97
CA ASN A 166 -3.13 -35.79 -2.28
C ASN A 166 -1.99 -35.88 -3.30
N TYR A 167 -1.06 -34.92 -3.26
CA TYR A 167 0.14 -34.88 -4.08
C TYR A 167 1.35 -34.92 -3.16
N THR A 168 2.45 -35.53 -3.60
CA THR A 168 3.70 -35.52 -2.81
C THR A 168 4.47 -34.23 -2.98
N ARG A 169 4.41 -33.61 -4.16
CA ARG A 169 5.18 -32.41 -4.52
C ARG A 169 4.35 -31.44 -5.35
N ALA A 170 4.78 -30.19 -5.41
CA ALA A 170 4.34 -29.23 -6.40
C ALA A 170 5.53 -28.71 -7.18
N ALA A 171 5.38 -28.64 -8.50
CA ALA A 171 6.24 -27.90 -9.39
C ALA A 171 5.87 -26.41 -9.30
N CYS A 172 6.86 -25.57 -9.03
CA CYS A 172 6.70 -24.13 -8.86
C CYS A 172 7.53 -23.39 -9.91
N THR A 173 6.89 -22.51 -10.68
CA THR A 173 7.55 -21.56 -11.58
C THR A 173 7.45 -20.17 -10.99
N LEU A 174 8.58 -19.61 -10.59
CA LEU A 174 8.70 -18.27 -10.02
C LEU A 174 8.97 -17.28 -11.15
N SER A 175 8.21 -16.20 -11.24
CA SER A 175 8.45 -15.09 -12.17
C SER A 175 8.95 -13.88 -11.41
N PHE A 176 10.06 -13.32 -11.87
CA PHE A 176 10.75 -12.19 -11.26
C PHE A 176 10.64 -10.97 -12.16
N LYS A 177 10.35 -9.82 -11.56
CA LYS A 177 10.31 -8.52 -12.23
C LYS A 177 11.02 -7.44 -11.42
N PRO A 178 11.49 -6.37 -12.09
CA PRO A 178 11.89 -5.17 -11.37
C PRO A 178 10.64 -4.50 -10.76
N PHE A 179 10.78 -4.02 -9.53
CA PHE A 179 9.75 -3.20 -8.88
C PHE A 179 10.18 -1.73 -8.91
N PRO A 180 9.23 -0.77 -8.95
CA PRO A 180 9.55 0.65 -9.00
C PRO A 180 9.98 1.23 -7.64
N TYR A 181 10.17 0.39 -6.62
CA TYR A 181 10.50 0.80 -5.26
C TYR A 181 11.54 -0.12 -4.64
N VAL A 182 12.18 0.37 -3.59
CA VAL A 182 13.19 -0.38 -2.83
C VAL A 182 12.53 -1.23 -1.75
N PHE A 183 13.05 -2.44 -1.59
CA PHE A 183 12.72 -3.34 -0.49
C PHE A 183 13.76 -3.15 0.62
N LEU A 184 13.30 -2.86 1.84
CA LEU A 184 14.14 -2.81 3.05
C LEU A 184 13.55 -3.74 4.09
N GLU A 185 14.40 -4.47 4.79
CA GLU A 185 13.99 -5.38 5.86
C GLU A 185 13.65 -4.61 7.14
N ASP A 186 12.85 -5.21 8.01
CA ASP A 186 12.51 -4.62 9.32
C ASP A 186 13.79 -4.32 10.13
N ALA A 187 14.81 -5.18 10.04
CA ALA A 187 16.08 -5.01 10.73
C ALA A 187 16.85 -3.76 10.27
N ASP A 188 16.91 -3.52 8.95
CA ASP A 188 17.55 -2.33 8.39
C ASP A 188 16.80 -1.06 8.78
N MET A 189 15.47 -1.11 8.70
CA MET A 189 14.61 0.01 9.10
C MET A 189 14.87 0.43 10.55
N GLN A 190 15.01 -0.56 11.45
CA GLN A 190 15.31 -0.33 12.85
C GLN A 190 16.76 0.18 13.06
N ALA A 191 17.74 -0.43 12.40
CA ALA A 191 19.15 -0.09 12.54
C ALA A 191 19.46 1.36 12.11
N TYR A 192 18.82 1.81 11.03
CA TYR A 192 19.02 3.16 10.48
C TYR A 192 17.97 4.18 10.95
N GLY A 193 17.01 3.77 11.79
CA GLY A 193 15.94 4.65 12.28
C GLY A 193 15.05 5.20 11.16
N LEU A 194 14.87 4.44 10.08
CA LEU A 194 14.11 4.85 8.90
C LEU A 194 12.60 4.74 9.16
N LYS A 195 11.83 5.53 8.40
CA LYS A 195 10.36 5.53 8.41
C LYS A 195 9.82 4.77 7.20
N GLU A 196 8.55 4.37 7.26
CA GLU A 196 7.91 3.53 6.23
C GLU A 196 8.01 4.09 4.80
N TYR A 197 8.07 5.42 4.63
CA TYR A 197 8.24 6.07 3.32
C TYR A 197 9.60 5.81 2.63
N TYR A 198 10.52 5.08 3.27
CA TYR A 198 11.78 4.62 2.64
C TYR A 198 11.66 3.25 1.98
N ARG A 199 10.61 2.47 2.26
CA ARG A 199 10.41 1.14 1.71
C ARG A 199 9.05 0.99 1.06
N ASN A 200 8.99 0.21 -0.01
CA ASN A 200 7.74 -0.06 -0.74
C ASN A 200 6.99 1.21 -1.16
N CYS A 201 7.73 2.31 -1.35
CA CYS A 201 7.23 3.60 -1.80
C CYS A 201 7.93 3.97 -3.09
N ASP A 202 7.15 4.23 -4.13
CA ASP A 202 7.61 4.82 -5.37
C ASP A 202 7.40 6.34 -5.30
N ARG A 203 8.51 7.06 -5.19
CA ARG A 203 8.50 8.51 -5.00
C ARG A 203 8.34 9.18 -6.35
N PHE A 204 7.16 9.74 -6.57
CA PHE A 204 6.78 10.46 -7.80
C PHE A 204 6.80 9.57 -9.04
N SER A 205 6.05 8.47 -8.95
CA SER A 205 5.72 7.55 -10.04
C SER A 205 5.27 8.24 -11.33
N SER A 206 4.61 9.40 -11.20
CA SER A 206 4.35 10.32 -12.30
C SER A 206 4.71 11.75 -11.92
N ILE A 207 5.19 12.50 -12.92
CA ILE A 207 5.56 13.91 -12.83
C ILE A 207 5.00 14.59 -14.07
N ASP A 208 3.85 15.23 -13.90
CA ASP A 208 3.06 15.75 -15.01
C ASP A 208 2.89 17.27 -14.85
N PRO A 209 3.57 18.10 -15.67
CA PRO A 209 3.33 19.53 -15.67
C PRO A 209 1.93 19.84 -16.23
N ALA A 210 1.13 20.56 -15.46
CA ALA A 210 -0.24 20.91 -15.76
C ALA A 210 -0.43 22.44 -15.81
N LEU A 211 -1.18 22.90 -16.81
CA LEU A 211 -1.61 24.29 -16.89
C LEU A 211 -2.92 24.45 -16.11
N THR A 212 -2.92 25.37 -15.15
CA THR A 212 -4.07 25.70 -14.31
C THR A 212 -4.43 27.16 -14.49
N THR A 213 -5.72 27.48 -14.49
CA THR A 213 -6.18 28.87 -14.59
C THR A 213 -6.45 29.42 -13.20
N LEU A 214 -5.78 30.51 -12.83
CA LEU A 214 -6.19 31.32 -11.70
C LEU A 214 -7.23 32.34 -12.19
N MET A 215 -8.45 32.21 -11.70
CA MET A 215 -9.49 33.22 -11.88
C MET A 215 -9.42 34.20 -10.72
N ALA A 216 -9.15 35.46 -11.01
CA ALA A 216 -9.36 36.54 -10.06
C ALA A 216 -10.75 37.13 -10.28
N SER A 217 -11.78 36.61 -9.58
CA SER A 217 -13.07 37.30 -9.42
C SER A 217 -12.92 38.47 -8.44
N ALA A 218 -11.97 39.37 -8.73
CA ALA A 218 -12.05 40.74 -8.25
C ALA A 218 -12.72 41.56 -9.36
N THR A 219 -12.99 42.83 -9.14
CA THR A 219 -13.33 43.78 -10.21
C THR A 219 -12.06 44.45 -10.75
N PRO A 220 -11.13 43.78 -11.48
CA PRO A 220 -10.14 44.52 -12.21
C PRO A 220 -10.86 45.12 -13.42
N PHE A 221 -10.90 46.44 -13.47
CA PHE A 221 -11.28 47.14 -14.68
C PHE A 221 -10.17 46.92 -15.72
N MET A 222 -10.48 46.22 -16.80
CA MET A 222 -9.56 46.09 -17.93
C MET A 222 -9.54 47.39 -18.73
N THR A 223 -8.38 47.74 -19.27
CA THR A 223 -8.21 48.86 -20.18
C THR A 223 -7.69 48.35 -21.51
N PHE A 224 -8.24 48.88 -22.60
CA PHE A 224 -7.65 48.63 -23.92
C PHE A 224 -6.29 49.34 -23.98
N LEU A 225 -5.23 48.57 -24.23
CA LEU A 225 -3.88 49.08 -24.50
C LEU A 225 -3.76 49.64 -25.93
N GLU A 226 -4.59 49.14 -26.83
CA GLU A 226 -4.69 49.58 -28.21
C GLU A 226 -5.94 50.47 -28.33
N GLY A 227 -5.76 51.75 -28.63
CA GLY A 227 -6.90 52.64 -28.82
C GLY A 227 -7.63 52.31 -30.13
N LEU A 228 -8.96 52.29 -30.07
CA LEU A 228 -9.82 52.21 -31.26
C LEU A 228 -9.87 53.58 -31.93
N ASP A 229 -8.93 53.87 -32.84
CA ASP A 229 -9.17 54.92 -33.83
C ASP A 229 -9.92 54.30 -35.01
N ASN A 230 -11.25 54.46 -35.02
CA ASN A 230 -12.11 54.01 -36.13
C ASN A 230 -11.87 54.81 -37.44
N SER A 231 -10.95 55.77 -37.47
CA SER A 231 -10.77 56.64 -38.63
C SER A 231 -9.57 56.30 -39.53
N THR A 232 -8.52 55.59 -39.08
CA THR A 232 -7.41 55.15 -39.96
C THR A 232 -6.62 53.96 -39.41
N PRO A 233 -6.52 52.81 -40.13
CA PRO A 233 -5.63 51.72 -39.73
C PRO A 233 -4.15 52.16 -39.71
N GLY A 234 -3.46 51.93 -38.59
CA GLY A 234 -1.99 52.02 -38.51
C GLY A 234 -1.38 53.33 -38.01
N LYS A 235 -2.16 54.29 -37.47
CA LYS A 235 -1.60 55.49 -36.81
C LYS A 235 -1.64 55.37 -35.29
N PRO A 236 -0.53 55.67 -34.57
CA PRO A 236 -0.57 55.82 -33.12
C PRO A 236 -1.41 57.05 -32.75
N LEU A 237 -2.38 56.88 -31.84
CA LEU A 237 -3.28 57.92 -31.36
C LEU A 237 -2.49 59.06 -30.67
N THR A 238 -2.61 60.27 -31.21
CA THR A 238 -1.93 61.48 -30.70
C THR A 238 -2.69 62.19 -29.58
N SER A 239 -3.89 61.72 -29.22
CA SER A 239 -4.70 62.29 -28.13
C SER A 239 -5.29 61.16 -27.28
N PHE A 240 -4.65 60.91 -26.14
CA PHE A 240 -5.16 59.98 -25.13
C PHE A 240 -6.46 60.53 -24.52
N THR A 241 -7.60 59.99 -24.95
CA THR A 241 -8.76 59.92 -24.04
C THR A 241 -8.44 58.79 -23.05
N PRO A 242 -8.64 58.96 -21.71
CA PRO A 242 -8.36 57.90 -20.76
C PRO A 242 -9.02 56.59 -21.22
N PRO A 243 -8.29 55.45 -21.28
CA PRO A 243 -8.84 54.21 -21.81
C PRO A 243 -10.10 53.84 -21.03
N GLN A 244 -11.20 53.59 -21.75
CA GLN A 244 -12.45 53.20 -21.13
C GLN A 244 -12.25 51.87 -20.40
N MET A 245 -12.46 51.93 -19.09
CA MET A 245 -12.42 50.79 -18.20
C MET A 245 -13.68 49.94 -18.42
N PHE A 246 -13.51 48.64 -18.70
CA PHE A 246 -14.62 47.70 -18.77
C PHE A 246 -14.41 46.54 -17.79
N GLN A 247 -15.51 45.99 -17.29
CA GLN A 247 -15.47 44.83 -16.40
C GLN A 247 -15.29 43.55 -17.24
N GLY A 248 -14.43 42.65 -16.77
CA GLY A 248 -14.33 41.30 -17.30
C GLY A 248 -13.46 40.43 -16.41
N ASP A 249 -13.64 39.12 -16.55
CA ASP A 249 -12.86 38.13 -15.81
C ASP A 249 -11.48 37.97 -16.44
N LEU A 250 -10.44 38.10 -15.63
CA LEU A 250 -9.06 37.83 -16.06
C LEU A 250 -8.63 36.46 -15.57
N TYR A 251 -8.15 35.65 -16.51
CA TYR A 251 -7.59 34.32 -16.26
C TYR A 251 -6.07 34.40 -16.39
N GLU A 252 -5.35 34.14 -15.31
CA GLU A 252 -3.89 33.96 -15.35
C GLU A 252 -3.59 32.47 -15.50
N LEU A 253 -2.80 32.11 -16.51
CA LEU A 253 -2.38 30.72 -16.71
C LEU A 253 -1.15 30.43 -15.86
N LEU A 254 -1.25 29.44 -14.98
CA LEU A 254 -0.23 29.02 -14.04
C LEU A 254 0.22 27.60 -14.35
N CYS A 255 1.53 27.40 -14.40
CA CYS A 255 2.10 26.07 -14.43
C CYS A 255 2.16 25.51 -13.00
N GLN A 256 1.50 24.38 -12.78
CA GLN A 256 1.62 23.56 -11.58
C GLN A 256 2.15 22.19 -12.01
N THR A 257 2.74 21.43 -11.10
CA THR A 257 3.18 20.06 -11.41
C THR A 257 2.41 19.08 -10.55
N ASP A 258 1.71 18.16 -11.20
CA ASP A 258 1.08 17.03 -10.54
C ASP A 258 2.13 15.93 -10.31
N LEU A 259 2.17 15.43 -9.09
CA LEU A 259 3.16 14.48 -8.60
C LEU A 259 2.43 13.34 -7.91
N VAL A 260 2.74 12.08 -8.22
CA VAL A 260 2.06 10.93 -7.56
C VAL A 260 3.05 10.07 -6.79
N LEU A 261 2.92 10.05 -5.46
CA LEU A 261 3.61 9.06 -4.64
C LEU A 261 2.75 7.81 -4.46
N ALA A 262 3.31 6.63 -4.64
CA ALA A 262 2.60 5.38 -4.45
C ALA A 262 3.22 4.56 -3.32
N TRP A 263 2.40 4.10 -2.37
CA TRP A 263 2.79 3.25 -1.25
C TRP A 263 2.11 1.89 -1.38
N TYR A 264 2.90 0.84 -1.52
CA TYR A 264 2.42 -0.46 -1.98
C TYR A 264 2.30 -1.51 -0.87
N GLY A 265 1.27 -2.36 -1.02
CA GLY A 265 1.10 -3.59 -0.26
C GLY A 265 1.07 -3.36 1.23
N VAL A 266 0.24 -2.43 1.72
CA VAL A 266 0.10 -2.13 3.15
C VAL A 266 -1.07 -2.91 3.73
N PRO A 267 -0.97 -3.54 4.91
CA PRO A 267 -2.12 -4.14 5.58
C PRO A 267 -3.26 -3.13 5.77
N LEU A 268 -4.50 -3.54 5.47
CA LEU A 268 -5.68 -2.67 5.56
C LEU A 268 -5.87 -2.10 6.97
N ASP A 269 -5.60 -2.90 7.99
CA ASP A 269 -5.67 -2.57 9.42
C ASP A 269 -4.61 -1.56 9.87
N PHE A 270 -3.48 -1.47 9.16
CA PHE A 270 -2.50 -0.41 9.40
C PHE A 270 -3.03 0.96 8.97
N VAL A 271 -3.72 1.00 7.82
CA VAL A 271 -4.15 2.23 7.15
C VAL A 271 -5.52 2.69 7.64
N CYS A 272 -6.45 1.77 7.90
CA CYS A 272 -7.86 2.05 8.15
C CYS A 272 -8.33 1.56 9.53
N ASP A 273 -9.17 2.36 10.20
CA ASP A 273 -9.89 1.96 11.41
C ASP A 273 -11.37 2.36 11.37
N PRO A 274 -12.32 1.42 11.43
CA PRO A 274 -12.25 0.06 10.87
C PRO A 274 -12.22 0.06 9.33
N TYR A 275 -12.61 1.18 8.69
CA TYR A 275 -12.63 1.36 7.23
C TYR A 275 -12.20 2.77 6.80
N LEU A 276 -11.85 3.63 7.76
CA LEU A 276 -11.50 5.03 7.49
C LEU A 276 -10.00 5.26 7.69
N PRO A 277 -9.30 5.82 6.68
CA PRO A 277 -7.90 6.14 6.79
C PRO A 277 -7.68 7.51 7.43
N SER A 278 -7.98 7.63 8.72
CA SER A 278 -8.07 8.91 9.44
C SER A 278 -6.80 9.77 9.35
N LYS A 279 -5.61 9.17 9.44
CA LYS A 279 -4.32 9.87 9.36
C LYS A 279 -4.03 10.43 7.97
N ILE A 280 -4.37 9.66 6.93
CA ILE A 280 -4.28 10.12 5.55
C ILE A 280 -5.27 11.26 5.31
N LEU A 281 -6.53 11.09 5.74
CA LEU A 281 -7.57 12.11 5.59
C LEU A 281 -7.24 13.42 6.31
N ALA A 282 -6.56 13.37 7.46
CA ALA A 282 -6.12 14.55 8.18
C ALA A 282 -5.13 15.41 7.39
N CYS A 283 -4.40 14.82 6.43
CA CYS A 283 -3.46 15.52 5.57
C CYS A 283 -4.08 16.03 4.27
N VAL A 284 -5.26 15.55 3.87
CA VAL A 284 -5.90 15.95 2.61
C VAL A 284 -6.30 17.42 2.65
N GLY A 285 -5.96 18.16 1.59
CA GLY A 285 -6.22 19.60 1.50
C GLY A 285 -5.27 20.45 2.34
N THR A 286 -4.19 19.87 2.86
CA THR A 286 -3.15 20.57 3.61
C THR A 286 -1.85 20.63 2.81
N VAL A 287 -0.96 21.54 3.19
CA VAL A 287 0.35 21.70 2.55
C VAL A 287 1.49 21.18 3.41
N ASN A 288 2.57 20.76 2.76
CA ASN A 288 3.76 20.24 3.42
C ASN A 288 4.36 21.25 4.42
N ILE A 289 4.92 20.73 5.52
CA ILE A 289 5.66 21.52 6.48
C ILE A 289 7.17 21.40 6.21
N ASN A 290 7.88 20.59 6.99
CA ASN A 290 9.31 20.34 6.88
C ASN A 290 9.57 18.82 6.87
N ASP A 291 8.82 18.10 6.04
CA ASP A 291 8.92 16.66 5.92
C ASP A 291 10.32 16.31 5.38
N GLN A 292 11.10 15.57 6.18
CA GLN A 292 12.53 15.34 5.87
C GLN A 292 12.75 14.68 4.51
N TRP A 293 11.82 13.80 4.11
CA TRP A 293 11.86 13.07 2.85
C TRP A 293 11.36 13.88 1.66
N LEU A 294 10.75 15.05 1.90
CA LEU A 294 10.36 16.03 0.89
C LEU A 294 11.24 17.28 0.94
N ASN A 295 12.44 17.21 1.51
CA ASN A 295 13.34 18.36 1.68
C ASN A 295 13.67 19.14 0.39
N VAL A 296 13.51 18.53 -0.78
CA VAL A 296 13.62 19.19 -2.10
C VAL A 296 12.53 20.24 -2.30
N PHE A 297 11.38 20.08 -1.63
CA PHE A 297 10.24 20.96 -1.72
C PHE A 297 10.17 21.88 -0.51
N PRO A 298 10.24 23.21 -0.72
CA PRO A 298 10.07 24.16 0.37
C PRO A 298 8.72 24.00 1.06
N LYS A 299 8.66 24.36 2.34
CA LYS A 299 7.42 24.40 3.12
C LYS A 299 6.30 25.15 2.38
N GLY A 300 5.11 24.56 2.32
CA GLY A 300 3.91 25.18 1.74
C GLY A 300 3.74 25.02 0.22
N THR A 301 4.64 24.30 -0.45
CA THR A 301 4.67 24.18 -1.92
C THR A 301 4.00 22.92 -2.45
N LEU A 302 3.85 21.89 -1.63
CA LEU A 302 3.15 20.65 -1.98
C LEU A 302 1.79 20.61 -1.29
N LEU A 303 0.72 20.55 -2.06
CA LEU A 303 -0.65 20.35 -1.60
C LEU A 303 -1.05 18.89 -1.82
N LEU A 304 -1.50 18.20 -0.78
CA LEU A 304 -2.05 16.84 -0.92
C LEU A 304 -3.51 16.89 -1.38
N ASN A 305 -3.79 16.32 -2.55
CA ASN A 305 -5.15 16.13 -3.05
C ASN A 305 -5.75 14.81 -2.53
N ALA A 306 -6.98 14.50 -2.96
CA ALA A 306 -7.67 13.28 -2.56
C ALA A 306 -6.89 12.03 -3.01
N PRO A 307 -6.46 11.16 -2.07
CA PRO A 307 -5.71 9.95 -2.40
C PRO A 307 -6.63 8.88 -2.99
N HIS A 308 -6.06 8.04 -3.85
CA HIS A 308 -6.72 6.85 -4.37
C HIS A 308 -6.22 5.62 -3.60
N ILE A 309 -7.13 4.83 -3.03
CA ILE A 309 -6.80 3.62 -2.27
C ILE A 309 -7.37 2.43 -2.99
N ARG A 310 -6.49 1.53 -3.45
CA ARG A 310 -6.87 0.28 -4.11
C ARG A 310 -6.74 -0.87 -3.13
N LYS A 311 -7.86 -1.50 -2.81
CA LYS A 311 -7.90 -2.69 -1.94
C LYS A 311 -7.75 -3.97 -2.77
N SER A 312 -6.89 -4.87 -2.31
CA SER A 312 -6.70 -6.21 -2.86
C SER A 312 -6.76 -7.27 -1.77
N ILE A 313 -7.11 -8.49 -2.16
CA ILE A 313 -6.96 -9.65 -1.27
C ILE A 313 -5.47 -9.96 -1.16
N GLN A 314 -4.99 -10.15 0.06
CA GLN A 314 -3.67 -10.72 0.28
C GLN A 314 -3.78 -12.23 0.08
N ASN A 315 -3.32 -12.69 -1.08
CA ASN A 315 -3.49 -14.08 -1.51
C ASN A 315 -2.86 -15.09 -0.52
N VAL A 316 -1.87 -14.65 0.28
CA VAL A 316 -1.26 -15.47 1.32
C VAL A 316 -1.10 -14.69 2.61
N TRP A 317 -2.00 -14.94 3.57
CA TRP A 317 -1.99 -14.31 4.90
C TRP A 317 -1.22 -15.13 5.92
N THR A 318 -0.80 -14.50 7.03
CA THR A 318 -0.07 -15.13 8.14
C THR A 318 -0.85 -16.31 8.73
N THR A 319 -2.11 -16.07 9.08
CA THR A 319 -3.00 -17.08 9.66
C THR A 319 -3.57 -18.01 8.57
N PRO A 320 -3.51 -19.34 8.76
CA PRO A 320 -4.15 -20.29 7.85
C PRO A 320 -5.66 -20.09 7.81
N ASN A 321 -6.26 -20.24 6.62
CA ASN A 321 -7.71 -20.13 6.41
C ASN A 321 -8.31 -18.77 6.80
N THR A 322 -7.56 -17.68 6.66
CA THR A 322 -8.09 -16.33 6.88
C THR A 322 -7.74 -15.44 5.71
N ILE A 323 -8.68 -14.59 5.31
CA ILE A 323 -8.49 -13.63 4.23
C ILE A 323 -7.94 -12.34 4.83
N GLY A 324 -6.70 -12.02 4.48
CA GLY A 324 -6.11 -10.69 4.71
C GLY A 324 -6.42 -9.75 3.56
N PHE A 325 -6.35 -8.46 3.82
CA PHE A 325 -6.47 -7.43 2.79
C PHE A 325 -5.26 -6.51 2.84
N THR A 326 -4.73 -6.22 1.66
CA THR A 326 -3.73 -5.18 1.45
C THR A 326 -4.35 -4.02 0.70
N VAL A 327 -3.73 -2.85 0.86
CA VAL A 327 -4.05 -1.64 0.11
C VAL A 327 -2.79 -1.08 -0.54
N ASP A 328 -2.96 -0.60 -1.75
CA ASP A 328 -2.02 0.31 -2.39
C ASP A 328 -2.60 1.72 -2.31
N VAL A 329 -1.80 2.67 -1.85
CA VAL A 329 -2.22 4.07 -1.64
C VAL A 329 -1.47 4.97 -2.59
N PHE A 330 -2.21 5.73 -3.40
CA PHE A 330 -1.67 6.72 -4.32
C PHE A 330 -1.99 8.11 -3.79
N PHE A 331 -0.95 8.89 -3.51
CA PHE A 331 -0.99 10.24 -2.97
C PHE A 331 -0.69 11.25 -4.08
N PRO A 332 -1.72 11.89 -4.66
CA PRO A 332 -1.54 12.96 -5.62
C PRO A 332 -1.18 14.26 -4.90
N PHE A 333 0.00 14.79 -5.17
CA PHE A 333 0.46 16.09 -4.74
C PHE A 333 0.40 17.09 -5.89
N LYS A 334 0.04 18.33 -5.58
CA LYS A 334 0.21 19.48 -6.45
C LYS A 334 1.37 20.31 -5.99
N PHE A 335 2.40 20.41 -6.82
CA PHE A 335 3.52 21.31 -6.59
C PHE A 335 3.26 22.68 -7.20
N PHE A 336 3.45 23.71 -6.38
CA PHE A 336 3.38 25.10 -6.80
C PHE A 336 4.34 25.94 -5.94
N ASN A 337 5.27 26.64 -6.60
CA ASN A 337 6.23 27.52 -5.94
C ASN A 337 6.51 28.77 -6.79
N PRO A 338 5.57 29.73 -6.87
CA PRO A 338 5.75 30.92 -7.67
C PRO A 338 6.80 31.85 -7.03
N THR A 339 7.41 32.71 -7.84
CA THR A 339 8.36 33.71 -7.33
C THR A 339 7.65 34.71 -6.43
N ALA A 340 8.01 34.69 -5.16
CA ALA A 340 7.42 35.55 -4.17
C ALA A 340 7.94 36.99 -4.31
N GLY A 341 7.04 37.95 -4.19
CA GLY A 341 7.36 39.36 -4.25
C GLY A 341 7.89 39.89 -2.94
N VAL A 342 8.65 40.98 -3.01
CA VAL A 342 9.07 41.73 -1.84
C VAL A 342 8.19 42.97 -1.73
N MET A 343 7.58 43.18 -0.55
CA MET A 343 6.89 44.43 -0.26
C MET A 343 7.94 45.47 0.10
N LEU A 344 7.94 46.60 -0.62
CA LEU A 344 8.58 47.82 -0.16
C LEU A 344 7.60 48.49 0.80
N ASP A 345 7.97 48.61 2.07
CA ASP A 345 7.19 49.43 2.99
C ASP A 345 7.47 50.90 2.65
N TYR A 346 6.49 51.56 2.01
CA TYR A 346 6.57 52.98 1.69
C TYR A 346 5.99 53.76 2.88
N GLN A 347 6.80 53.96 3.92
CA GLN A 347 6.51 54.94 4.96
C GLN A 347 7.33 56.21 4.70
N ASP A 348 6.64 57.35 4.51
CA ASP A 348 7.18 58.71 4.56
C ASP A 348 8.54 58.93 3.87
N GLY A 349 8.66 58.49 2.61
CA GLY A 349 9.85 58.80 1.78
C GLY A 349 11.14 58.10 2.21
N ARG A 350 11.07 57.13 3.13
CA ARG A 350 12.18 56.23 3.48
C ARG A 350 11.77 54.80 3.16
N THR A 351 12.43 54.17 2.19
CA THR A 351 12.33 52.72 1.98
C THR A 351 12.92 52.00 3.19
N SER A 352 12.07 51.55 4.12
CA SER A 352 12.44 50.60 5.16
C SER A 352 12.25 49.15 4.68
N SER A 353 13.06 48.27 5.28
CA SER A 353 13.34 46.86 4.97
C SER A 353 12.38 46.09 4.05
N LEU A 354 12.97 45.40 3.08
CA LEU A 354 12.42 44.32 2.28
C LEU A 354 11.78 43.25 3.17
N THR A 355 10.47 43.30 3.39
CA THR A 355 9.78 42.25 4.15
C THR A 355 9.52 41.08 3.21
N GLN A 356 10.26 40.00 3.41
CA GLN A 356 10.04 38.76 2.67
C GLN A 356 8.67 38.14 3.03
N PRO A 357 8.03 37.45 2.09
CA PRO A 357 6.77 36.76 2.35
C PRO A 357 6.94 35.71 3.47
N VAL A 358 5.93 35.63 4.33
CA VAL A 358 5.91 34.75 5.51
C VAL A 358 5.59 33.30 5.14
N PHE A 359 4.85 33.11 4.04
CA PHE A 359 4.45 31.81 3.50
C PHE A 359 4.89 31.65 2.05
N ASN A 360 4.96 30.41 1.56
CA ASN A 360 5.31 30.06 0.19
C ASN A 360 4.21 29.26 -0.51
N GLY A 361 4.40 29.03 -1.80
CA GLY A 361 3.61 28.08 -2.60
C GLY A 361 2.12 28.38 -2.63
N HIS A 362 1.30 27.40 -2.23
CA HIS A 362 -0.17 27.50 -2.28
C HIS A 362 -0.77 28.49 -1.28
N ASN A 363 0.03 29.04 -0.38
CA ASN A 363 -0.37 30.12 0.53
C ASN A 363 -0.02 31.52 -0.02
N LEU A 364 0.40 31.61 -1.27
CA LEU A 364 0.66 32.87 -1.97
C LEU A 364 -0.49 33.23 -2.91
N PHE A 365 -0.77 34.53 -3.03
CA PHE A 365 -1.73 35.11 -3.98
C PHE A 365 -1.05 36.17 -4.83
N PRO A 366 -1.39 36.30 -6.12
CA PRO A 366 -0.83 37.35 -6.95
C PRO A 366 -1.34 38.72 -6.51
N LEU A 367 -0.44 39.71 -6.53
CA LEU A 367 -0.78 41.11 -6.38
C LEU A 367 -0.91 41.75 -7.76
N GLY A 368 -2.10 42.27 -8.04
CA GLY A 368 -2.47 42.77 -9.37
C GLY A 368 -1.59 43.90 -9.92
N THR A 369 -0.83 44.61 -9.08
CA THR A 369 0.00 45.75 -9.51
C THR A 369 1.40 45.37 -9.97
N THR A 370 1.96 44.25 -9.48
CA THR A 370 3.36 43.88 -9.74
C THR A 370 3.52 42.55 -10.47
N GLY A 371 2.44 41.77 -10.61
CA GLY A 371 2.49 40.40 -11.14
C GLY A 371 3.30 39.44 -10.25
N ARG A 372 3.56 39.83 -8.99
CA ARG A 372 4.30 39.02 -8.01
C ARG A 372 3.36 38.43 -6.98
N TYR A 373 3.83 37.38 -6.31
CA TYR A 373 3.04 36.59 -5.36
C TYR A 373 3.34 36.98 -3.91
N TYR A 374 2.31 37.18 -3.09
CA TYR A 374 2.42 37.63 -1.70
C TYR A 374 1.65 36.72 -0.77
N SER A 375 2.10 36.60 0.48
CA SER A 375 1.50 35.71 1.46
C SER A 375 0.07 36.12 1.79
N ALA A 376 -0.87 35.18 1.68
CA ALA A 376 -2.21 35.32 2.21
C ALA A 376 -2.30 34.62 3.57
N ALA A 377 -2.87 35.34 4.54
CA ALA A 377 -3.09 34.85 5.88
C ALA A 377 -4.56 35.02 6.25
N ARG A 378 -5.05 34.17 7.15
CA ARG A 378 -6.37 34.38 7.76
C ARG A 378 -6.35 35.66 8.60
N LYS A 379 -7.48 36.36 8.63
CA LYS A 379 -7.64 37.58 9.44
C LYS A 379 -7.39 37.26 10.92
N ASN A 380 -6.62 38.10 11.59
CA ASN A 380 -6.47 38.04 13.03
C ASN A 380 -7.81 38.38 13.71
N LYS A 381 -8.21 37.63 14.75
CA LYS A 381 -9.47 37.92 15.46
C LYS A 381 -9.46 39.28 16.15
N ASN A 382 -8.27 39.78 16.52
CA ASN A 382 -8.11 40.98 17.33
C ASN A 382 -7.67 42.21 16.53
N THR A 383 -7.31 42.06 15.26
CA THR A 383 -6.86 43.17 14.39
C THR A 383 -7.43 43.04 12.98
N GLN A 384 -7.48 44.14 12.23
CA GLN A 384 -7.85 44.12 10.80
C GLN A 384 -6.74 43.51 9.91
N GLN A 385 -5.62 43.07 10.49
CA GLN A 385 -4.45 42.56 9.78
C GLN A 385 -4.47 41.03 9.64
N GLY A 386 -3.72 40.50 8.67
CA GLY A 386 -3.47 39.07 8.54
C GLY A 386 -2.64 38.55 9.71
N ASP A 387 -2.96 37.34 10.19
CA ASP A 387 -2.21 36.68 11.25
C ASP A 387 -1.07 35.82 10.64
N PRO A 388 0.21 36.20 10.80
CA PRO A 388 1.34 35.49 10.19
C PRO A 388 1.53 34.06 10.74
N THR A 389 0.78 33.67 11.77
CA THR A 389 0.77 32.30 12.31
C THR A 389 -0.34 31.44 11.72
N LYS A 390 -1.28 32.03 10.97
CA LYS A 390 -2.45 31.34 10.42
C LYS A 390 -2.48 31.44 8.90
N PRO A 391 -1.85 30.48 8.20
CA PRO A 391 -1.92 30.43 6.74
C PRO A 391 -3.37 30.23 6.26
N LEU A 392 -3.61 30.50 4.98
CA LEU A 392 -4.91 30.23 4.37
C LEU A 392 -5.19 28.71 4.37
N ILE A 393 -4.23 27.94 3.86
CA ILE A 393 -4.19 26.49 3.84
C ILE A 393 -3.30 26.02 4.99
N SER A 394 -3.84 25.14 5.83
CA SER A 394 -3.12 24.58 6.98
C SER A 394 -1.92 23.76 6.55
N PHE A 395 -0.89 23.78 7.38
CA PHE A 395 0.25 22.88 7.25
C PHE A 395 -0.09 21.54 7.92
N SER A 396 0.39 20.44 7.34
CA SER A 396 0.42 19.12 7.98
C SER A 396 1.80 18.49 7.84
N ASP A 397 2.10 17.59 8.78
CA ASP A 397 3.26 16.70 8.71
C ASP A 397 2.82 15.42 8.00
N PHE A 398 3.29 15.24 6.77
CA PHE A 398 2.99 14.11 5.90
C PHE A 398 3.63 12.81 6.41
N ASP A 399 4.60 12.85 7.33
CA ASP A 399 5.11 11.65 8.00
C ASP A 399 3.99 10.92 8.76
N THR A 400 2.99 11.66 9.25
CA THR A 400 1.86 11.08 9.99
C THR A 400 1.02 10.11 9.15
N MET A 401 1.00 10.27 7.82
CA MET A 401 0.27 9.37 6.92
C MET A 401 0.85 7.96 6.88
N PHE A 402 2.12 7.82 7.24
CA PHE A 402 2.87 6.56 7.24
C PHE A 402 2.89 5.88 8.61
N ALA A 403 2.18 6.43 9.60
CA ALA A 403 2.02 5.84 10.91
C ALA A 403 0.74 4.99 10.98
N HIS A 404 0.74 3.99 11.86
CA HIS A 404 -0.42 3.13 12.09
C HIS A 404 -1.64 3.97 12.49
N VAL A 405 -2.82 3.70 11.94
CA VAL A 405 -4.04 4.49 12.16
C VAL A 405 -4.43 4.67 13.64
N LYS A 406 -4.11 3.69 14.49
CA LYS A 406 -4.37 3.67 15.95
C LYS A 406 -3.28 4.31 16.82
N SER A 407 -2.12 4.69 16.27
CA SER A 407 -0.99 5.22 17.04
C SER A 407 -1.04 6.71 17.35
#